data_AF-A0A6M1M2Z5-F1
#
_entry.id   AF-A0A6M1M2Z5-F1
#
_cell.length_a   1.000
_cell.length_b   1.000
_cell.length_c   1.000
_cell.angle_alpha   90.00
_cell.angle_beta   90.00
_cell.angle_gamma   90.00
#
_symmetry.space_group_name_H-M   'P 1'
#
loop_
_entity.id
_entity.type
_entity.pdbx_description
1 polymer ?
#
loop_
_entity_poly.entity_id
_entity_poly.type
_entity_poly.pdbx_seq_one_letter_code
_entity_poly.pdbx_strand_id
1 'polypeptide(L)'
;MKRTSCAMALLLAAAMSAAAGTPDGKPVSAAAAIRPCSGRGLPEYRKGACLDEAAKALRARLDGAVERKLAAIAAVATRAPSPGSLAGREDAENWRKAFLAAQGAWEEYFRHHCDSLYDFDYHGGSAAGQLASACKIRLLAARIDELRDHPR
;
A
#
# COMPACT_ATOMS: atom_id res chain seq x y z
N MET A 1 -1.96 74.86 3.12
CA MET A 1 -2.74 74.02 2.18
C MET A 1 -2.32 72.56 2.39
N LYS A 2 -3.16 71.76 3.06
CA LYS A 2 -2.84 70.38 3.51
C LYS A 2 -3.47 69.38 2.55
N ARG A 3 -2.67 68.41 2.09
CA ARG A 3 -3.04 67.32 1.17
C ARG A 3 -3.74 66.20 1.94
N THR A 4 -4.95 65.83 1.54
CA THR A 4 -5.67 64.63 2.00
C THR A 4 -5.43 63.49 1.03
N SER A 5 -4.78 62.42 1.51
CA SER A 5 -4.51 61.20 0.74
C SER A 5 -5.62 60.17 0.97
N CYS A 6 -6.12 59.60 -0.13
CA CYS A 6 -6.90 58.36 -0.18
C CYS A 6 -6.06 57.17 0.32
N ALA A 7 -6.66 56.31 1.14
CA ALA A 7 -6.17 54.95 1.38
C ALA A 7 -7.29 53.96 1.01
N MET A 8 -7.17 53.38 -0.18
CA MET A 8 -8.03 52.31 -0.69
C MET A 8 -7.26 51.01 -0.46
N ALA A 9 -7.66 50.23 0.54
CA ALA A 9 -7.02 48.95 0.85
C ALA A 9 -7.58 47.85 -0.07
N LEU A 10 -6.74 47.33 -0.96
CA LEU A 10 -6.98 46.07 -1.68
C LEU A 10 -6.81 44.89 -0.71
N LEU A 11 -7.86 44.10 -0.53
CA LEU A 11 -7.79 42.77 0.06
C LEU A 11 -7.53 41.74 -1.05
N LEU A 12 -6.28 41.25 -1.13
CA LEU A 12 -5.96 40.02 -1.85
C LEU A 12 -6.37 38.82 -0.99
N ALA A 13 -7.37 38.07 -1.42
CA ALA A 13 -7.66 36.73 -0.90
C ALA A 13 -7.20 35.69 -1.93
N ALA A 14 -5.94 35.26 -1.83
CA ALA A 14 -5.43 34.08 -2.49
C ALA A 14 -5.74 32.87 -1.61
N ALA A 15 -6.71 32.04 -2.00
CA ALA A 15 -6.95 30.74 -1.39
C ALA A 15 -6.78 29.64 -2.45
N MET A 16 -5.53 29.36 -2.81
CA MET A 16 -5.15 28.08 -3.39
C MET A 16 -4.49 27.24 -2.30
N SER A 17 -5.08 26.08 -2.00
CA SER A 17 -4.42 24.79 -1.72
C SER A 17 -5.28 23.95 -0.77
N ALA A 18 -6.28 23.25 -1.31
CA ALA A 18 -6.75 22.03 -0.69
C ALA A 18 -5.80 20.91 -1.14
N ALA A 19 -4.70 20.74 -0.40
CA ALA A 19 -3.85 19.58 -0.51
C ALA A 19 -4.66 18.35 -0.09
N ALA A 20 -4.95 17.47 -1.05
CA ALA A 20 -5.41 16.11 -0.78
C ALA A 20 -4.26 15.34 -0.11
N GLY A 21 -4.17 15.44 1.22
CA GLY A 21 -3.29 14.61 2.03
C GLY A 21 -3.79 13.17 2.01
N THR A 22 -3.01 12.30 1.37
CA THR A 22 -3.19 10.85 1.38
C THR A 22 -3.14 10.31 2.82
N PRO A 23 -3.95 9.28 3.17
CA PRO A 23 -3.91 8.67 4.47
C PRO A 23 -2.66 7.75 4.60
N ASP A 24 -1.97 7.93 5.73
CA ASP A 24 -0.97 7.05 6.37
C ASP A 24 0.40 6.84 5.69
N GLY A 25 1.35 7.72 6.07
CA GLY A 25 2.78 7.59 5.82
C GLY A 25 3.55 6.65 6.76
N LYS A 26 2.90 5.81 7.57
CA LYS A 26 3.60 4.90 8.51
C LYS A 26 3.84 3.52 7.91
N PRO A 27 5.05 2.94 7.98
CA PRO A 27 5.35 1.60 7.45
C PRO A 27 4.39 0.55 8.03
N VAL A 28 4.03 -0.44 7.21
CA VAL A 28 3.13 -1.51 7.60
C VAL A 28 3.90 -2.54 8.42
N SER A 29 3.68 -2.54 9.73
CA SER A 29 4.34 -3.50 10.62
C SER A 29 3.59 -4.84 10.66
N ALA A 30 4.20 -5.89 10.09
CA ALA A 30 3.72 -7.27 10.24
C ALA A 30 3.62 -7.69 11.72
N ALA A 31 4.59 -7.29 12.55
CA ALA A 31 4.57 -7.58 13.97
C ALA A 31 3.38 -6.94 14.68
N ALA A 32 3.00 -5.71 14.28
CA ALA A 32 1.81 -5.05 14.82
C ALA A 32 0.52 -5.76 14.40
N ALA A 33 0.45 -6.32 13.19
CA ALA A 33 -0.69 -7.10 12.71
C ALA A 33 -0.80 -8.48 13.40
N ILE A 34 0.33 -9.12 13.74
CA ILE A 34 0.34 -10.45 14.38
C ILE A 34 0.07 -10.36 15.89
N ARG A 35 0.63 -9.36 16.57
CA ARG A 35 0.64 -9.26 18.04
C ARG A 35 -0.74 -9.43 18.71
N PRO A 36 -1.86 -8.86 18.20
CA PRO A 36 -3.18 -9.05 18.79
C PRO A 36 -3.64 -10.51 18.82
N CYS A 37 -3.17 -11.33 17.87
CA CYS A 37 -3.57 -12.73 17.72
C CYS A 37 -2.66 -13.70 18.51
N SER A 38 -1.51 -13.25 19.01
CA SER A 38 -0.53 -14.12 19.70
C SER A 38 -0.58 -14.06 21.23
N GLY A 39 -1.44 -13.20 21.80
CA GLY A 39 -1.52 -13.00 23.25
C GLY A 39 -2.14 -14.18 24.01
N ARG A 40 -1.81 -14.31 25.31
CA ARG A 40 -2.41 -15.30 26.22
C ARG A 40 -3.91 -15.10 26.46
N GLY A 41 -4.44 -13.92 26.11
CA GLY A 41 -5.87 -13.59 26.24
C GLY A 41 -6.77 -14.17 25.14
N LEU A 42 -6.20 -14.73 24.07
CA LEU A 42 -6.96 -15.35 22.98
C LEU A 42 -6.85 -16.88 23.06
N PRO A 43 -7.98 -17.63 23.14
CA PRO A 43 -7.94 -19.09 23.11
C PRO A 43 -7.26 -19.61 21.84
N GLU A 44 -6.50 -20.71 21.97
CA GLU A 44 -5.67 -21.28 20.89
C GLU A 44 -6.46 -21.49 19.59
N TYR A 45 -7.66 -22.06 19.69
CA TYR A 45 -8.54 -22.33 18.56
C TYR A 45 -8.99 -21.07 17.79
N ARG A 46 -8.91 -19.87 18.41
CA ARG A 46 -9.27 -18.60 17.76
C ARG A 46 -8.07 -17.88 17.12
N LYS A 47 -6.84 -18.27 17.44
CA LYS A 47 -5.64 -17.57 16.95
C LYS A 47 -5.52 -17.65 15.43
N GLY A 48 -5.77 -18.83 14.86
CA GLY A 48 -5.77 -19.02 13.40
C GLY A 48 -6.75 -18.10 12.69
N ALA A 49 -8.00 -18.03 13.17
CA ALA A 49 -9.02 -17.14 12.61
C ALA A 49 -8.64 -15.66 12.74
N CYS A 50 -8.09 -15.24 13.89
CA CYS A 50 -7.60 -13.87 14.06
C CYS A 50 -6.49 -13.52 13.05
N LEU A 51 -5.54 -14.42 12.83
CA LEU A 51 -4.46 -14.20 11.86
C LEU A 51 -4.97 -14.18 10.42
N ASP A 52 -5.94 -15.02 10.09
CA ASP A 52 -6.57 -15.02 8.77
C ASP A 52 -7.30 -13.69 8.47
N GLU A 53 -8.08 -13.18 9.43
CA GLU A 53 -8.72 -11.86 9.29
C GLU A 53 -7.70 -10.72 9.16
N ALA A 54 -6.59 -10.78 9.91
CA ALA A 54 -5.50 -9.81 9.77
C ALA A 54 -4.85 -9.89 8.37
N ALA A 55 -4.67 -11.09 7.82
CA ALA A 55 -4.15 -11.28 6.47
C ALA A 55 -5.12 -10.72 5.41
N LYS A 56 -6.43 -10.96 5.54
CA LYS A 56 -7.47 -10.41 4.64
C LYS A 56 -7.49 -8.88 4.67
N ALA A 57 -7.41 -8.29 5.86
CA ALA A 57 -7.34 -6.83 6.00
C ALA A 57 -6.10 -6.25 5.30
N LEU A 58 -4.94 -6.89 5.44
CA LEU A 58 -3.74 -6.48 4.71
C LEU A 58 -3.87 -6.70 3.20
N ARG A 59 -4.55 -7.76 2.74
CA ARG A 59 -4.80 -7.98 1.31
C ARG A 59 -5.60 -6.84 0.71
N ALA A 60 -6.69 -6.42 1.35
CA ALA A 60 -7.47 -5.27 0.90
C ALA A 60 -6.63 -3.97 0.84
N ARG A 61 -5.71 -3.78 1.79
CA ARG A 61 -4.77 -2.64 1.77
C ARG A 61 -3.77 -2.72 0.61
N LEU A 62 -3.30 -3.93 0.28
CA LEU A 62 -2.43 -4.17 -0.87
C LEU A 62 -3.17 -3.87 -2.18
N ASP A 63 -4.41 -4.33 -2.35
CA ASP A 63 -5.21 -4.08 -3.55
C ASP A 63 -5.35 -2.56 -3.78
N GLY A 64 -5.67 -1.79 -2.73
CA GLY A 64 -5.68 -0.33 -2.82
C GLY A 64 -4.31 0.31 -3.10
N ALA A 65 -3.20 -0.30 -2.67
CA ALA A 65 -1.85 0.17 -2.99
C ALA A 65 -1.49 -0.08 -4.46
N VAL A 66 -1.88 -1.23 -5.01
CA VAL A 66 -1.73 -1.59 -6.43
C VAL A 66 -2.53 -0.61 -7.30
N GLU A 67 -3.78 -0.32 -6.94
CA GLU A 67 -4.61 0.66 -7.64
C GLU A 67 -3.97 2.06 -7.64
N ARG A 68 -3.46 2.52 -6.49
CA ARG A 68 -2.75 3.81 -6.40
C ARG A 68 -1.49 3.85 -7.26
N LYS A 69 -0.72 2.75 -7.31
CA LYS A 69 0.49 2.68 -8.16
C LYS A 69 0.12 2.70 -9.65
N LEU A 70 -0.92 1.99 -10.05
CA LEU A 70 -1.45 2.03 -11.43
C LEU A 70 -1.95 3.42 -11.80
N ALA A 71 -2.67 4.10 -10.90
CA ALA A 71 -3.11 5.48 -11.11
C ALA A 71 -1.92 6.45 -11.24
N ALA A 72 -0.88 6.29 -10.43
CA ALA A 72 0.35 7.08 -10.53
C ALA A 72 1.06 6.86 -11.86
N ILE A 73 1.14 5.61 -12.35
CA ILE A 73 1.66 5.30 -13.68
C ILE A 73 0.81 5.95 -14.78
N ALA A 74 -0.53 5.86 -14.68
CA ALA A 74 -1.42 6.47 -15.65
C ALA A 74 -1.29 8.01 -15.70
N ALA A 75 -1.03 8.66 -14.57
CA ALA A 75 -0.81 10.11 -14.51
C ALA A 75 0.45 10.57 -15.29
N VAL A 76 1.42 9.69 -15.52
CA VAL A 76 2.60 9.99 -16.34
C VAL A 76 2.21 10.18 -17.80
N ALA A 77 1.20 9.46 -18.30
CA ALA A 77 0.76 9.56 -19.68
C ALA A 77 0.15 10.93 -20.04
N THR A 78 -0.33 11.68 -19.03
CA THR A 78 -1.01 12.97 -19.21
C THR A 78 -0.20 14.15 -18.68
N ARG A 79 0.97 13.89 -18.09
CA ARG A 79 1.88 14.90 -17.54
C ARG A 79 2.51 15.73 -18.66
N ALA A 80 2.57 17.04 -18.45
CA ALA A 80 3.41 17.91 -19.29
C ALA A 80 4.89 17.57 -19.11
N PRO A 81 5.71 17.57 -20.18
CA PRO A 81 7.15 17.37 -20.07
C PRO A 81 7.76 18.31 -19.03
N SER A 82 8.67 17.79 -18.22
CA SER A 82 9.34 18.58 -17.18
C SER A 82 10.85 18.54 -17.36
N PRO A 83 11.59 19.56 -16.91
CA PRO A 83 13.05 19.49 -16.85
C PRO A 83 13.47 18.22 -16.07
N GLY A 84 14.19 17.31 -16.74
CA GLY A 84 14.68 16.07 -16.15
C GLY A 84 13.83 14.80 -16.38
N SER A 85 12.72 14.87 -17.10
CA SER A 85 11.99 13.67 -17.55
C SER A 85 11.23 13.92 -18.85
N LEU A 86 11.54 13.11 -19.87
CA LEU A 86 10.80 13.03 -21.12
C LEU A 86 9.74 11.92 -21.08
N ALA A 87 9.50 11.31 -19.91
CA ALA A 87 8.57 10.21 -19.79
C ALA A 87 7.17 10.64 -20.21
N GLY A 88 6.58 9.89 -21.12
CA GLY A 88 5.28 10.19 -21.70
C GLY A 88 4.36 8.97 -21.70
N ARG A 89 3.42 8.97 -22.64
CA ARG A 89 2.42 7.90 -22.77
C ARG A 89 3.03 6.52 -23.03
N GLU A 90 4.08 6.45 -23.83
CA GLU A 90 4.75 5.18 -24.14
C GLU A 90 5.43 4.59 -22.90
N ASP A 91 6.15 5.42 -22.14
CA ASP A 91 6.77 5.00 -20.87
C ASP A 91 5.73 4.53 -19.87
N ALA A 92 4.63 5.27 -19.72
CA ALA A 92 3.53 4.88 -18.83
C ALA A 92 2.95 3.51 -19.20
N GLU A 93 2.76 3.21 -20.48
CA GLU A 93 2.30 1.89 -20.92
C GLU A 93 3.33 0.79 -20.66
N ASN A 94 4.61 1.06 -20.90
CA ASN A 94 5.69 0.10 -20.61
C ASN A 94 5.81 -0.18 -19.11
N TRP A 95 5.74 0.86 -18.26
CA TRP A 95 5.74 0.73 -16.81
C TRP A 95 4.50 0.00 -16.30
N ARG A 96 3.32 0.26 -16.87
CA ARG A 96 2.09 -0.46 -16.53
C ARG A 96 2.24 -1.96 -16.78
N LYS A 97 2.74 -2.34 -17.96
CA LYS A 97 2.98 -3.75 -18.31
C LYS A 97 4.00 -4.39 -17.38
N ALA A 98 5.14 -3.74 -17.15
CA ALA A 98 6.19 -4.23 -16.26
C ALA A 98 5.69 -4.40 -14.82
N PHE A 99 4.94 -3.41 -14.32
CA PHE A 99 4.35 -3.45 -12.99
C PHE A 99 3.36 -4.60 -12.82
N LEU A 100 2.43 -4.78 -13.78
CA LEU A 100 1.47 -5.89 -13.74
C LEU A 100 2.16 -7.25 -13.83
N ALA A 101 3.19 -7.39 -14.65
CA ALA A 101 3.98 -8.62 -14.72
C ALA A 101 4.69 -8.91 -13.39
N ALA A 102 5.32 -7.91 -12.78
CA ALA A 102 5.98 -8.05 -11.48
C ALA A 102 4.97 -8.35 -10.35
N GLN A 103 3.80 -7.71 -10.37
CA GLN A 103 2.74 -7.98 -9.41
C GLN A 103 2.19 -9.40 -9.56
N GLY A 104 1.96 -9.87 -10.79
CA GLY A 104 1.53 -11.24 -11.05
C GLY A 104 2.55 -12.29 -10.57
N ALA A 105 3.84 -12.06 -10.86
CA ALA A 105 4.91 -12.94 -10.37
C ALA A 105 4.99 -12.96 -8.83
N TRP A 106 4.80 -11.79 -8.19
CA TRP A 106 4.75 -11.71 -6.74
C TRP A 106 3.55 -12.45 -6.15
N GLU A 107 2.37 -12.39 -6.79
CA GLU A 107 1.18 -13.13 -6.34
C GLU A 107 1.37 -14.64 -6.45
N GLU A 108 2.02 -15.10 -7.51
CA GLU A 108 2.38 -16.51 -7.66
C GLU A 108 3.36 -16.96 -6.57
N TYR A 109 4.41 -16.18 -6.33
CA TYR A 109 5.34 -16.42 -5.21
C TYR A 109 4.62 -16.44 -3.87
N PHE A 110 3.77 -15.45 -3.59
CA PHE A 110 3.00 -15.34 -2.35
C PHE A 110 2.16 -16.59 -2.10
N ARG A 111 1.44 -17.05 -3.13
CA ARG A 111 0.61 -18.26 -3.08
C ARG A 111 1.46 -19.48 -2.79
N HIS A 112 2.47 -19.76 -3.61
CA HIS A 112 3.30 -20.96 -3.43
C HIS A 112 4.10 -20.97 -2.13
N HIS A 113 4.65 -19.82 -1.74
CA HIS A 113 5.51 -19.73 -0.57
C HIS A 113 4.72 -19.97 0.73
N CYS A 114 3.58 -19.29 0.89
CA CYS A 114 2.80 -19.43 2.12
C CYS A 114 1.84 -20.63 2.10
N ASP A 115 1.32 -21.05 0.95
CA ASP A 115 0.38 -22.18 0.91
C ASP A 115 1.08 -23.53 1.03
N SER A 116 2.37 -23.64 0.68
CA SER A 116 3.18 -24.83 1.00
C SER A 116 3.24 -25.14 2.50
N LEU A 117 2.90 -24.15 3.35
CA LEU A 117 2.81 -24.34 4.80
C LEU A 117 1.51 -25.05 5.23
N TYR A 118 0.46 -25.05 4.40
CA TYR A 118 -0.75 -25.85 4.64
C TYR A 118 -0.55 -27.34 4.32
N ASP A 119 0.43 -27.71 3.49
CA ASP A 119 0.71 -29.14 3.24
C ASP A 119 1.17 -29.85 4.53
N PHE A 120 1.68 -29.11 5.52
CA PHE A 120 1.98 -29.63 6.85
C PHE A 120 0.74 -29.81 7.74
N ASP A 121 -0.40 -29.18 7.43
CA ASP A 121 -1.67 -29.39 8.15
C ASP A 121 -2.24 -30.80 7.91
N TYR A 122 -1.77 -31.53 6.89
CA TYR A 122 -2.10 -32.96 6.70
C TYR A 122 -1.71 -33.82 7.92
N HIS A 123 -0.80 -33.33 8.78
CA HIS A 123 -0.40 -33.98 10.04
C HIS A 123 -1.11 -33.44 11.29
N GLY A 124 -2.17 -32.64 11.14
CA GLY A 124 -3.24 -32.48 12.15
C GLY A 124 -2.94 -31.59 13.35
N GLY A 125 -2.35 -30.41 13.15
CA GLY A 125 -2.14 -29.42 14.22
C GLY A 125 -2.57 -28.01 13.82
N SER A 126 -3.29 -27.30 14.71
CA SER A 126 -3.71 -25.90 14.54
C SER A 126 -2.57 -24.88 14.38
N ALA A 127 -1.31 -25.34 14.45
CA ALA A 127 -0.11 -24.54 14.29
C ALA A 127 0.24 -24.26 12.82
N ALA A 128 0.00 -25.19 11.88
CA ALA A 128 0.41 -24.96 10.49
C ALA A 128 -0.46 -23.88 9.81
N GLY A 129 -1.77 -23.90 10.02
CA GLY A 129 -2.64 -22.78 9.63
C GLY A 129 -2.24 -21.42 10.24
N GLN A 130 -1.76 -21.38 11.50
CA GLN A 130 -1.25 -20.14 12.10
C GLN A 130 0.06 -19.67 11.46
N LEU A 131 0.97 -20.59 11.14
CA LEU A 131 2.23 -20.29 10.47
C LEU A 131 2.00 -19.78 9.04
N ALA A 132 1.07 -20.40 8.31
CA ALA A 132 0.66 -19.97 6.97
C ALA A 132 0.09 -18.56 7.00
N SER A 133 -0.85 -18.26 7.90
CA SER A 133 -1.40 -16.90 8.03
C SER A 133 -0.35 -15.88 8.47
N ALA A 134 0.58 -16.24 9.37
CA ALA A 134 1.68 -15.37 9.75
C ALA A 134 2.67 -15.12 8.58
N CYS A 135 2.92 -16.11 7.72
CA CYS A 135 3.66 -15.94 6.47
C CYS A 135 2.97 -14.92 5.58
N LYS A 136 1.66 -15.08 5.36
CA LYS A 136 0.85 -14.16 4.53
C LYS A 136 0.94 -12.73 5.04
N ILE A 137 0.77 -12.52 6.34
CA ILE A 137 0.86 -11.19 6.97
C ILE A 137 2.23 -10.54 6.71
N ARG A 138 3.34 -11.29 6.86
CA ARG A 138 4.69 -10.74 6.62
C ARG A 138 4.90 -10.32 5.18
N LEU A 139 4.53 -11.18 4.22
CA LEU A 139 4.70 -10.86 2.80
C LEU A 139 3.80 -9.72 2.35
N LEU A 140 2.54 -9.68 2.81
CA LEU A 140 1.62 -8.58 2.49
C LEU A 140 2.14 -7.24 3.02
N ALA A 141 2.59 -7.21 4.28
CA ALA A 141 3.15 -6.00 4.88
C ALA A 141 4.37 -5.50 4.10
N ALA A 142 5.32 -6.39 3.78
CA ALA A 142 6.52 -6.04 3.02
C ALA A 142 6.18 -5.51 1.62
N ARG A 143 5.23 -6.14 0.92
CA ARG A 143 4.81 -5.70 -0.42
C ARG A 143 4.13 -4.34 -0.38
N ILE A 144 3.29 -4.07 0.62
CA ILE A 144 2.64 -2.75 0.76
C ILE A 144 3.70 -1.66 0.95
N ASP A 145 4.74 -1.91 1.74
CA ASP A 145 5.82 -0.94 1.95
C ASP A 145 6.67 -0.76 0.68
N GLU A 146 6.97 -1.83 -0.05
CA GLU A 146 7.66 -1.75 -1.35
C GLU A 146 6.91 -0.86 -2.36
N LEU A 147 5.58 -1.00 -2.44
CA LEU A 147 4.76 -0.19 -3.34
C LEU A 147 4.68 1.28 -2.95
N ARG A 148 5.08 1.64 -1.72
CA ARG A 148 5.13 3.03 -1.25
C ARG A 148 6.47 3.68 -1.51
N ASP A 149 7.56 2.95 -1.33
CA ASP A 149 8.93 3.48 -1.38
C ASP A 149 9.47 3.64 -2.81
N HIS A 150 8.76 3.15 -3.82
CA HIS A 150 9.14 3.28 -5.23
C HIS A 150 8.23 4.26 -6.00
N PRO A 151 8.53 5.57 -6.01
CA PRO A 151 7.87 6.54 -6.88
C PRO A 151 8.42 6.58 -8.32
N ARG A 152 9.24 5.60 -8.72
CA ARG A 152 9.80 5.53 -10.08
C ARG A 152 8.91 4.73 -11.02
#